data_AF-A0A8T7BFE9-F1
#
_entry.id   AF-A0A8T7BFE9-F1
#
_cell.length_a   1.000
_cell.length_b   1.000
_cell.length_c   1.000
_cell.angle_alpha   90.00
_cell.angle_beta   90.00
_cell.angle_gamma   90.00
#
_symmetry.space_group_name_H-M   'P 1'
#
loop_
_entity.id
_entity.type
_entity.pdbx_description
1 polymer ?
#
loop_
_entity_poly.entity_id
_entity_poly.type
_entity_poly.pdbx_seq_one_letter_code
_entity_poly.pdbx_strand_id
1 'polypeptide(L)'
;MDLDKIKQQYQGATLAELINSHMKTLYKEILPQVIRGTLIEFETDQIKRLEPYIDEYINNWQNPDVLGNDLAEIYEQAIADTRSFIELNNISLSDKRIFDVFHVTTLKLTQQAYHNPKLMELIKNPHSN
;
A
#
# COMPACT_ATOMS: atom_id res chain seq x y z
N MET A 1 -8.20 16.40 0.50
CA MET A 1 -7.27 15.74 -0.44
C MET A 1 -8.10 15.17 -1.56
N ASP A 2 -7.62 15.19 -2.80
CA ASP A 2 -8.40 14.80 -3.98
C ASP A 2 -7.85 13.48 -4.52
N LEU A 3 -8.60 12.39 -4.32
CA LEU A 3 -8.18 11.02 -4.67
C LEU A 3 -8.10 10.85 -6.19
N ASP A 4 -8.96 11.52 -6.96
CA ASP A 4 -8.95 11.43 -8.42
C ASP A 4 -7.69 12.07 -8.99
N LYS A 5 -7.26 13.22 -8.44
CA LYS A 5 -5.97 13.83 -8.82
C LYS A 5 -4.78 12.96 -8.48
N ILE A 6 -4.83 12.23 -7.36
CA ILE A 6 -3.75 11.30 -6.98
C ILE A 6 -3.71 10.12 -7.95
N LYS A 7 -4.87 9.56 -8.32
CA LYS A 7 -4.96 8.52 -9.35
C LYS A 7 -4.24 8.93 -10.63
N GLN A 8 -4.46 10.16 -11.10
CA GLN A 8 -3.79 10.67 -12.31
C GLN A 8 -2.26 10.74 -12.16
N GLN A 9 -1.73 10.99 -10.95
CA GLN A 9 -0.29 11.02 -10.70
C GLN A 9 0.37 9.64 -10.77
N TYR A 10 -0.41 8.56 -10.65
CA TYR A 10 0.08 7.19 -10.68
C TYR A 10 0.01 6.54 -12.06
N GLN A 11 -0.60 7.19 -13.05
CA GLN A 11 -0.73 6.63 -14.40
C GLN A 11 0.64 6.37 -15.04
N GLY A 12 0.76 5.19 -15.66
CA GLY A 12 1.96 4.78 -16.40
C GLY A 12 3.12 4.32 -15.52
N ALA A 13 2.97 4.35 -14.19
CA ALA A 13 3.88 3.67 -13.27
C ALA A 13 3.27 2.33 -12.85
N THR A 14 4.12 1.40 -12.41
CA THR A 14 3.70 0.11 -11.85
C THR A 14 3.85 0.08 -10.32
N LEU A 15 3.16 -0.86 -9.66
CA LEU A 15 3.36 -1.08 -8.23
C LEU A 15 4.82 -1.46 -7.93
N ALA A 16 5.43 -2.32 -8.76
CA ALA A 16 6.83 -2.68 -8.63
C ALA A 16 7.77 -1.46 -8.66
N GLU A 17 7.54 -0.51 -9.56
CA GLU A 17 8.33 0.74 -9.64
C GLU A 17 8.17 1.61 -8.41
N LEU A 18 6.96 1.73 -7.85
CA LEU A 18 6.73 2.44 -6.60
C LEU A 18 7.52 1.80 -5.44
N ILE A 19 7.43 0.48 -5.28
CA ILE A 19 8.15 -0.21 -4.21
C ILE A 19 9.66 -0.10 -4.41
N ASN A 20 10.17 -0.24 -5.63
CA ASN A 20 11.58 0.00 -5.94
C ASN A 20 12.01 1.44 -5.60
N SER A 21 11.15 2.43 -5.84
CA SER A 21 11.40 3.84 -5.47
C SER A 21 11.48 4.01 -3.95
N HIS A 22 10.55 3.40 -3.20
CA HIS A 22 10.62 3.38 -1.74
C HIS A 22 11.92 2.72 -1.27
N MET A 23 12.33 1.58 -1.84
CA MET A 23 13.55 0.89 -1.42
C MET A 23 14.84 1.68 -1.71
N LYS A 24 14.81 2.61 -2.67
CA LYS A 24 15.93 3.52 -2.97
C LYS A 24 16.00 4.71 -2.02
N THR A 25 14.88 5.10 -1.41
CA THR A 25 14.73 6.37 -0.66
C THR A 25 14.51 6.17 0.84
N LEU A 26 13.91 5.06 1.24
CA LEU A 26 13.60 4.69 2.61
C LEU A 26 14.47 3.52 3.04
N TYR A 27 15.21 3.68 4.13
CA TYR A 27 15.97 2.59 4.72
C TYR A 27 15.07 1.61 5.49
N LYS A 28 15.49 0.35 5.55
CA LYS A 28 14.76 -0.71 6.26
C LYS A 28 14.44 -0.34 7.71
N GLU A 29 15.37 0.34 8.38
CA GLU A 29 15.30 0.73 9.80
C GLU A 29 14.29 1.84 10.07
N ILE A 30 13.97 2.68 9.06
CA ILE A 30 13.06 3.80 9.22
C ILE A 30 11.61 3.45 8.85
N LEU A 31 11.39 2.42 8.04
CA LEU A 31 10.05 2.00 7.61
C LEU A 31 9.05 1.78 8.77
N PRO A 32 9.40 1.09 9.88
CA PRO A 32 8.48 0.95 11.01
C PRO A 32 8.08 2.30 11.62
N GLN A 33 9.00 3.26 11.65
CA GLN A 33 8.73 4.60 12.18
C GLN A 33 7.84 5.41 11.26
N VAL A 34 8.06 5.32 9.93
CA VAL A 34 7.21 5.98 8.93
C VAL A 34 5.79 5.41 8.98
N ILE A 35 5.64 4.09 8.98
CA ILE A 35 4.33 3.41 9.08
C ILE A 35 3.60 3.86 10.35
N ARG A 36 4.28 3.83 11.50
CA ARG A 36 3.72 4.30 12.77
C ARG A 36 3.35 5.78 12.72
N GLY A 37 4.19 6.61 12.11
CA GLY A 37 3.95 8.04 11.92
C GLY A 37 2.74 8.33 11.01
N THR A 38 2.46 7.47 10.03
CA THR A 38 1.24 7.57 9.21
C THR A 38 0.00 7.17 10.02
N LEU A 39 0.11 6.16 10.88
CA LEU A 39 -1.00 5.64 11.68
C LEU A 39 -1.30 6.44 12.96
N ILE A 40 -0.39 7.30 13.43
CA ILE A 40 -0.54 8.03 14.71
C ILE A 40 -1.80 8.90 14.79
N GLU A 41 -2.30 9.29 13.63
CA GLU A 41 -3.45 10.17 13.52
C GLU A 41 -4.79 9.44 13.30
N PHE A 42 -4.77 8.11 13.42
CA PHE A 42 -5.96 7.28 13.45
C PHE A 42 -6.38 7.05 14.90
N GLU A 43 -7.67 6.92 15.12
CA GLU A 43 -8.19 6.52 16.44
C GLU A 43 -7.75 5.08 16.75
N THR A 44 -7.56 4.78 18.04
CA THR A 44 -7.06 3.46 18.48
C THR A 44 -7.93 2.31 17.96
N ASP A 45 -9.25 2.47 17.94
CA ASP A 45 -10.16 1.44 17.44
C ASP A 45 -10.19 1.34 15.91
N GLN A 46 -9.82 2.40 15.18
CA GLN A 46 -9.59 2.35 13.75
C GLN A 46 -8.34 1.52 13.45
N ILE A 47 -7.23 1.78 14.17
CA ILE A 47 -5.96 1.06 14.00
C ILE A 47 -6.16 -0.44 14.23
N LYS A 48 -6.83 -0.83 15.33
CA LYS A 48 -7.09 -2.24 15.66
C LYS A 48 -7.84 -3.01 14.56
N ARG A 49 -8.62 -2.32 13.73
CA ARG A 49 -9.38 -2.93 12.62
C ARG A 49 -8.62 -2.85 11.31
N LEU A 50 -7.94 -1.74 11.06
CA LEU A 50 -7.20 -1.49 9.82
C LEU A 50 -5.89 -2.27 9.75
N GLU A 51 -5.17 -2.44 10.86
CA GLU A 51 -3.90 -3.17 10.85
C GLU A 51 -4.06 -4.62 10.36
N PRO A 52 -4.97 -5.44 10.93
CA PRO A 52 -5.21 -6.80 10.44
C PRO A 52 -5.70 -6.82 8.98
N TYR A 53 -6.60 -5.89 8.61
CA TYR A 53 -7.08 -5.75 7.25
C TYR A 53 -5.93 -5.50 6.26
N ILE A 54 -5.04 -4.55 6.57
CA ILE A 54 -3.89 -4.23 5.72
C ILE A 54 -2.93 -5.44 5.62
N ASP A 55 -2.67 -6.11 6.75
CA ASP A 55 -1.78 -7.27 6.80
C ASP A 55 -2.30 -8.47 6.01
N GLU A 56 -3.62 -8.62 5.89
CA GLU A 56 -4.24 -9.63 5.03
C GLU A 56 -4.28 -9.17 3.56
N TYR A 57 -4.73 -7.94 3.31
CA TYR A 57 -4.96 -7.38 1.98
C TYR A 57 -3.66 -7.32 1.15
N ILE A 58 -2.53 -7.00 1.77
CA ILE A 58 -1.21 -6.94 1.11
C ILE A 58 -0.82 -8.24 0.39
N ASN A 59 -1.35 -9.39 0.81
CA ASN A 59 -1.05 -10.67 0.17
C ASN A 59 -1.60 -10.73 -1.26
N ASN A 60 -2.65 -9.96 -1.56
CA ASN A 60 -3.20 -9.84 -2.91
C ASN A 60 -2.23 -9.15 -3.89
N TRP A 61 -1.21 -8.45 -3.39
CA TRP A 61 -0.24 -7.72 -4.21
C TRP A 61 1.05 -8.49 -4.48
N GLN A 62 1.26 -9.64 -3.83
CA GLN A 62 2.52 -10.40 -3.93
C GLN A 62 2.51 -11.38 -5.12
N ASN A 63 2.05 -10.94 -6.28
CA ASN A 63 2.07 -11.72 -7.51
C ASN A 63 2.53 -10.88 -8.71
N PRO A 64 3.10 -11.51 -9.76
CA PRO A 64 3.68 -10.81 -10.90
C PRO A 64 2.68 -9.91 -11.62
N ASP A 65 1.45 -10.38 -11.80
CA ASP A 65 0.41 -9.65 -12.55
C ASP A 65 0.05 -8.32 -11.87
N VAL A 66 -0.15 -8.35 -10.55
CA VAL A 66 -0.47 -7.13 -9.78
C VAL A 66 0.74 -6.21 -9.67
N LEU A 67 1.95 -6.75 -9.48
CA LEU A 67 3.17 -5.96 -9.38
C LEU A 67 3.50 -5.23 -10.69
N GLY A 68 3.20 -5.86 -11.83
CA GLY A 68 3.39 -5.29 -13.16
C GLY A 68 2.23 -4.45 -13.69
N ASN A 69 1.09 -4.38 -12.98
CA ASN A 69 -0.06 -3.61 -13.43
C ASN A 69 0.12 -2.10 -13.21
N ASP A 70 -0.67 -1.30 -13.93
CA ASP A 70 -0.71 0.16 -13.78
C ASP A 70 -1.12 0.53 -12.34
N LEU A 71 -0.30 1.37 -11.72
CA LEU A 71 -0.45 1.78 -10.34
C LEU A 71 -1.72 2.60 -10.12
N ALA A 72 -2.23 3.31 -11.12
CA ALA A 72 -3.50 4.02 -11.02
C ALA A 72 -4.68 3.04 -10.90
N GLU A 73 -4.61 1.87 -11.55
CA GLU A 73 -5.61 0.81 -11.41
C GLU A 73 -5.52 0.14 -10.03
N ILE A 74 -4.29 -0.20 -9.60
CA ILE A 74 -4.07 -0.77 -8.26
C ILE A 74 -4.52 0.20 -7.17
N TYR A 75 -4.24 1.49 -7.34
CA TYR A 75 -4.67 2.55 -6.46
C TYR A 75 -6.21 2.64 -6.40
N GLU A 76 -6.88 2.73 -7.55
CA GLU A 76 -8.34 2.80 -7.62
C GLU A 76 -9.01 1.61 -6.93
N GLN A 77 -8.54 0.40 -7.22
CA GLN A 77 -9.05 -0.82 -6.61
C GLN A 77 -8.84 -0.80 -5.09
N ALA A 78 -7.63 -0.44 -4.63
CA ALA A 78 -7.33 -0.39 -3.20
C ALA A 78 -8.15 0.65 -2.43
N ILE A 79 -8.43 1.81 -3.06
CA ILE A 79 -9.32 2.82 -2.49
C ILE A 79 -10.75 2.30 -2.41
N ALA A 80 -11.25 1.63 -3.45
CA ALA A 80 -12.59 1.05 -3.47
C ALA A 80 -12.75 -0.08 -2.43
N ASP A 81 -11.75 -0.96 -2.29
CA ASP A 81 -11.77 -2.05 -1.32
C ASP A 81 -11.67 -1.52 0.11
N THR A 82 -10.83 -0.50 0.33
CA THR A 82 -10.76 0.17 1.63
C THR A 82 -12.07 0.83 1.99
N ARG A 83 -12.75 1.49 1.04
CA ARG A 83 -14.09 2.08 1.24
C ARG A 83 -15.12 1.01 1.62
N SER A 84 -15.13 -0.09 0.89
CA SER A 84 -16.02 -1.22 1.18
C SER A 84 -15.78 -1.80 2.58
N PHE A 85 -14.51 -1.98 2.96
CA PHE A 85 -14.14 -2.46 4.30
C PHE A 85 -14.62 -1.51 5.40
N ILE A 86 -14.39 -0.20 5.27
CA ILE A 86 -14.77 0.75 6.32
C ILE A 86 -16.30 0.88 6.45
N GLU A 87 -17.04 0.80 5.34
CA GLU A 87 -18.51 0.80 5.34
C GLU A 87 -19.06 -0.43 6.08
N LEU A 88 -18.57 -1.62 5.73
CA LEU A 88 -18.99 -2.88 6.37
C LEU A 88 -18.68 -2.92 7.87
N ASN A 89 -17.64 -2.21 8.29
CA ASN A 89 -17.19 -2.16 9.68
C ASN A 89 -17.67 -0.90 10.44
N ASN A 90 -18.52 -0.06 9.84
CA ASN A 90 -18.98 1.21 10.43
C ASN A 90 -17.83 2.12 10.90
N ILE A 91 -16.75 2.19 10.11
CA ILE A 91 -15.60 3.06 10.36
C ILE A 91 -15.76 4.32 9.52
N SER A 92 -15.66 5.50 10.12
CA SER A 92 -15.65 6.78 9.40
C SER A 92 -14.21 7.26 9.19
N LEU A 93 -13.79 7.34 7.92
CA LEU A 93 -12.48 7.88 7.53
C LEU A 93 -12.66 9.01 6.51
N SER A 94 -11.81 10.03 6.59
CA SER A 94 -11.70 11.03 5.52
C SER A 94 -10.93 10.45 4.33
N ASP A 95 -11.08 11.05 3.14
CA ASP A 95 -10.32 10.64 1.95
C ASP A 95 -8.80 10.62 2.20
N LYS A 96 -8.28 11.57 3.00
CA LYS A 96 -6.86 11.56 3.41
C LYS A 96 -6.51 10.26 4.14
N ARG A 97 -7.35 9.80 5.07
CA ARG A 97 -7.11 8.57 5.83
C ARG A 97 -7.26 7.31 4.98
N ILE A 98 -8.17 7.32 4.01
CA ILE A 98 -8.30 6.22 3.04
C ILE A 98 -7.01 6.13 2.19
N PHE A 99 -6.47 7.26 1.75
CA PHE A 99 -5.15 7.28 1.10
C PHE A 99 -4.02 6.84 2.02
N ASP A 100 -4.02 7.26 3.29
CA ASP A 100 -3.01 6.84 4.27
C ASP A 100 -3.03 5.30 4.43
N VAL A 101 -4.19 4.64 4.33
CA VAL A 101 -4.29 3.16 4.29
C VAL A 101 -3.56 2.59 3.08
N PHE A 102 -3.83 3.09 1.87
CA PHE A 102 -3.09 2.69 0.66
C PHE A 102 -1.58 2.90 0.83
N HIS A 103 -1.18 4.06 1.35
CA HIS A 103 0.23 4.39 1.57
C HIS A 103 0.88 3.40 2.55
N VAL A 104 0.25 3.13 3.70
CA VAL A 104 0.74 2.14 4.67
C VAL A 104 0.87 0.76 4.05
N THR A 105 -0.08 0.32 3.22
CA THR A 105 0.01 -0.96 2.50
C THR A 105 1.26 -1.00 1.61
N THR A 106 1.55 0.06 0.85
CA THR A 106 2.77 0.12 0.01
C THR A 106 4.06 0.10 0.84
N LEU A 107 4.08 0.77 2.00
CA LEU A 107 5.23 0.76 2.92
C LEU A 107 5.42 -0.60 3.58
N LYS A 108 4.35 -1.29 3.98
CA LYS A 108 4.41 -2.65 4.51
C LYS A 108 4.91 -3.63 3.45
N LEU A 109 4.52 -3.47 2.18
CA LEU A 109 5.04 -4.30 1.08
C LEU A 109 6.54 -4.08 0.86
N THR A 110 6.97 -2.82 0.95
CA THR A 110 8.39 -2.45 0.92
C THR A 110 9.15 -3.10 2.09
N GLN A 111 8.57 -3.06 3.30
CA GLN A 111 9.15 -3.69 4.48
C GLN A 111 9.26 -5.22 4.32
N GLN A 112 8.24 -5.87 3.76
CA GLN A 112 8.28 -7.32 3.48
C GLN A 112 9.34 -7.66 2.43
N ALA A 113 9.49 -6.85 1.38
CA ALA A 113 10.52 -7.04 0.36
C ALA A 113 11.94 -7.03 0.95
N TYR A 114 12.23 -6.19 1.95
CA TYR A 114 13.51 -6.21 2.66
C TYR A 114 13.79 -7.48 3.46
N HIS A 115 12.77 -8.26 3.80
CA HIS A 115 12.89 -9.49 4.60
C HIS A 115 12.71 -10.76 3.79
N ASN A 116 12.16 -10.66 2.59
CA ASN A 116 11.86 -11.79 1.71
C ASN A 116 12.62 -11.64 0.39
N PRO A 117 13.77 -12.34 0.21
CA PRO A 117 14.55 -12.27 -1.01
C PRO A 117 13.75 -12.64 -2.27
N LYS A 118 12.82 -13.60 -2.19
CA LYS A 118 11.99 -14.00 -3.34
C LYS A 118 11.06 -12.87 -3.77
N LEU A 119 10.42 -12.20 -2.80
CA LEU A 119 9.57 -11.04 -3.07
C LEU A 119 10.41 -9.87 -3.63
N MET A 120 11.62 -9.65 -3.11
CA MET A 120 12.54 -8.65 -3.65
C MET A 120 12.92 -8.93 -5.11
N GLU A 121 13.22 -10.19 -5.46
CA GLU A 121 13.52 -10.57 -6.85
C GLU A 121 12.30 -10.37 -7.75
N LEU A 122 11.11 -10.73 -7.28
CA LEU A 122 9.86 -10.55 -8.00
C LEU A 122 9.56 -9.06 -8.26
N ILE A 123 9.75 -8.19 -7.28
CA ILE A 123 9.57 -6.73 -7.44
C ILE A 123 10.60 -6.13 -8.43
N LYS A 124 11.81 -6.68 -8.48
CA LYS A 124 12.82 -6.23 -9.45
C LYS A 124 12.53 -6.71 -10.87
N ASN A 125 11.90 -7.87 -11.02
CA ASN A 125 11.63 -8.50 -12.30
C ASN A 125 10.19 -9.07 -12.36
N PRO A 126 9.16 -8.20 -12.41
CA PRO A 126 7.76 -8.63 -12.34
C PRO A 126 7.28 -9.41 -13.57
N HIS A 127 8.07 -9.49 -14.65
CA HIS A 127 7.74 -10.25 -15.87
C HIS A 127 8.62 -11.49 -16.08
N SER A 128 9.46 -11.86 -15.11
CA SER A 128 10.32 -13.05 -15.21
C SER A 128 9.56 -14.30 -14.75
N ASN A 129 8.70 -14.83 -15.61
CA ASN A 129 8.18 -16.20 -15.54
C ASN A 129 8.28 -16.87 -16.90
#